data_AF-A0A4Z1HDP6-F1
#
_entry.id   AF-A0A4Z1HDP6-F1
#
_cell.length_a   1.000
_cell.length_b   1.000
_cell.length_c   1.000
_cell.angle_alpha   90.00
_cell.angle_beta   90.00
_cell.angle_gamma   90.00
#
_symmetry.space_group_name_H-M   'P 1'
#
loop_
_entity.id
_entity.type
_entity.pdbx_description
1 polymer ?
#
loop_
_entity_poly.entity_id
_entity_poly.type
_entity_poly.pdbx_seq_one_letter_code
_entity_poly.pdbx_strand_id
1 'polypeptide(L)'
;MLEGQVGDPNWQHIKVFDKDTVDITAWASWNIPTDVEIREQDEKTAAKILASKKDLAKGEFDFLPCLPMFAQADTDRWLERWTKGQRHILCKVFFTEPTFQRRGMGNALVEYGNKLADKKGLLIFMQASPFGFPLYTKHGF
;
A
#
# COMPACT_ATOMS: atom_id res chain seq x y z
N MET A 1 27.77 5.27 -3.95
CA MET A 1 27.29 4.76 -2.66
C MET A 1 25.92 4.17 -2.93
N LEU A 2 25.76 2.85 -2.85
CA LEU A 2 24.48 2.17 -3.07
C LEU A 2 23.88 1.82 -1.70
N GLU A 3 22.72 2.37 -1.38
CA GLU A 3 21.98 2.04 -0.16
C GLU A 3 21.05 0.86 -0.44
N GLY A 4 21.24 -0.24 0.29
CA GLY A 4 20.52 -1.51 0.08
C GLY A 4 19.06 -1.50 0.54
N GLN A 5 18.63 -0.44 1.23
CA GLN A 5 17.27 -0.26 1.71
C GLN A 5 16.84 1.19 1.44
N VAL A 6 15.80 1.36 0.63
CA VAL A 6 15.22 2.67 0.31
C VAL A 6 13.97 2.86 1.15
N GLY A 7 14.06 3.59 2.26
CA GLY A 7 12.92 3.90 3.13
C GLY A 7 12.95 3.20 4.49
N ASP A 8 11.82 3.26 5.21
CA ASP A 8 11.75 2.77 6.60
C ASP A 8 11.90 1.23 6.71
N PRO A 9 12.39 0.71 7.84
CA PRO A 9 12.55 -0.73 8.11
C PRO A 9 11.30 -1.58 7.87
N ASN A 10 10.13 -0.97 8.01
CA ASN A 10 8.85 -1.64 7.89
C ASN A 10 8.41 -1.83 6.43
N TRP A 11 9.12 -1.27 5.45
CA TRP A 11 8.80 -1.49 4.04
C TRP A 11 9.62 -2.64 3.46
N GLN A 12 8.92 -3.61 2.86
CA GLN A 12 9.54 -4.62 2.03
C GLN A 12 9.34 -4.31 0.55
N HIS A 13 10.47 -4.18 -0.14
CA HIS A 13 10.53 -3.94 -1.57
C HIS A 13 10.85 -5.26 -2.27
N ILE A 14 9.88 -5.74 -3.05
CA ILE A 14 10.00 -6.99 -3.80
C ILE A 14 10.17 -6.64 -5.26
N LYS A 15 11.25 -7.14 -5.84
CA LYS A 15 11.54 -7.01 -7.27
C LYS A 15 11.43 -8.37 -7.95
N VAL A 16 10.92 -8.37 -9.17
CA VAL A 16 11.05 -9.48 -10.11
C VAL A 16 12.15 -9.09 -11.09
N PHE A 17 13.05 -10.02 -11.37
CA PHE A 17 14.11 -9.82 -12.35
C PHE A 17 14.04 -10.91 -13.41
N ASP A 18 14.41 -10.56 -14.64
CA ASP A 18 14.62 -11.54 -15.69
C ASP A 18 15.95 -12.26 -15.46
N LYS A 19 15.97 -13.59 -15.57
CA LYS A 19 17.18 -14.37 -15.26
C LYS A 19 18.23 -14.24 -16.36
N ASP A 20 17.79 -14.01 -17.58
CA ASP A 20 18.67 -14.00 -18.75
C ASP A 20 19.30 -12.61 -18.92
N THR A 21 18.53 -11.52 -18.79
CA THR A 21 19.06 -10.15 -18.91
C THR A 21 19.53 -9.54 -17.59
N VAL A 22 19.12 -10.09 -16.44
CA VAL A 22 19.34 -9.54 -15.09
C VAL A 22 18.59 -8.21 -14.85
N ASP A 23 17.71 -7.82 -15.76
CA ASP A 23 16.92 -6.59 -15.64
C ASP A 23 15.81 -6.73 -14.60
N ILE A 24 15.51 -5.64 -13.89
CA ILE A 24 14.33 -5.56 -13.02
C ILE A 24 13.11 -5.32 -13.90
N THR A 25 12.19 -6.27 -13.87
CA THR A 25 11.03 -6.32 -14.76
C THR A 25 9.75 -5.89 -14.06
N ALA A 26 9.68 -6.04 -12.73
CA ALA A 26 8.56 -5.57 -11.91
C ALA A 26 9.00 -5.26 -10.47
N TRP A 27 8.24 -4.40 -9.78
CA TRP A 27 8.49 -4.00 -8.38
C TRP A 27 7.15 -3.84 -7.65
N ALA A 28 7.03 -4.39 -6.44
CA ALA A 28 6.04 -3.97 -5.44
C ALA A 28 6.65 -3.56 -4.08
N SER A 29 6.06 -2.58 -3.41
CA SER A 29 6.47 -2.12 -2.07
C SER A 29 5.32 -2.27 -1.08
N TRP A 30 5.52 -3.11 -0.06
CA TRP A 30 4.53 -3.46 0.95
C TRP A 30 4.99 -2.98 2.32
N ASN A 31 4.12 -2.31 3.10
CA ASN A 31 4.42 -2.07 4.50
C ASN A 31 4.11 -3.33 5.33
N ILE A 32 4.97 -3.64 6.28
CA ILE A 32 4.82 -4.76 7.20
C ILE A 32 4.80 -4.13 8.58
N PRO A 33 3.62 -3.74 9.06
CA PRO A 33 3.52 -3.20 10.41
C PRO A 33 3.98 -4.27 11.39
N THR A 34 4.80 -3.85 12.35
CA THR A 34 5.25 -4.72 13.44
C THR A 34 4.08 -5.01 14.39
N ASP A 35 4.17 -6.11 15.14
CA ASP A 35 3.09 -6.46 16.08
C ASP A 35 2.92 -5.40 17.18
N VAL A 36 3.96 -4.62 17.47
CA VAL A 36 3.91 -3.45 18.39
C VAL A 36 3.13 -2.31 17.75
N GLU A 37 3.44 -1.94 16.51
CA GLU A 37 2.71 -0.89 15.77
C GLU A 37 1.24 -1.28 15.58
N ILE A 38 0.97 -2.56 15.31
CA ILE A 38 -0.39 -3.11 15.23
C ILE A 38 -1.12 -2.88 16.56
N ARG A 39 -0.49 -3.19 17.71
CA ARG A 39 -1.09 -2.99 19.04
C ARG A 39 -1.29 -1.51 19.38
N GLU A 40 -0.33 -0.65 19.10
CA GLU A 40 -0.46 0.79 19.33
C GLU A 40 -1.60 1.38 18.48
N GLN A 41 -1.77 0.88 17.25
CA GLN A 41 -2.85 1.29 16.37
C GLN A 41 -4.21 0.75 16.85
N ASP A 42 -4.25 -0.46 17.43
CA ASP A 42 -5.42 -1.02 18.11
C ASP A 42 -5.83 -0.17 19.32
N GLU A 43 -4.87 0.23 20.17
CA GLU A 43 -5.10 1.10 21.33
C GLU A 43 -5.60 2.49 20.93
N LYS A 44 -4.98 3.10 19.90
CA LYS A 44 -5.40 4.39 19.36
C LYS A 44 -6.80 4.33 18.73
N THR A 45 -7.12 3.27 18.00
CA THR A 45 -8.44 3.09 17.37
C THR A 45 -9.52 2.86 18.44
N ALA A 46 -9.23 2.06 19.47
CA ALA A 46 -10.12 1.88 20.61
C ALA A 46 -10.38 3.22 21.33
N ALA A 47 -9.34 4.02 21.55
CA ALA A 47 -9.47 5.35 22.14
C ALA A 47 -10.30 6.31 21.25
N LYS A 48 -10.12 6.25 19.92
CA LYS A 48 -10.87 7.07 18.94
C LYS A 48 -12.34 6.67 18.83
N ILE A 49 -12.66 5.37 18.93
CA ILE A 49 -14.03 4.85 19.05
C ILE A 49 -14.67 5.35 20.35
N LEU A 50 -13.92 5.36 21.45
CA LEU A 50 -14.40 5.90 22.73
C LEU A 50 -14.65 7.42 22.68
N ALA A 51 -13.86 8.15 21.90
CA ALA A 51 -13.93 9.61 21.77
C ALA A 51 -14.94 10.11 20.72
N SER A 52 -15.39 9.26 19.79
CA SER A 52 -16.24 9.66 18.67
C SER A 52 -17.73 9.73 19.03
N LYS A 53 -18.06 10.71 19.88
CA LYS A 53 -19.37 11.36 19.89
C LYS A 53 -19.21 12.88 19.85
N LYS A 54 -18.36 13.41 18.96
CA LYS A 54 -18.46 14.80 18.47
C LYS A 54 -17.52 15.09 17.29
N ASP A 55 -18.12 15.73 16.29
CA ASP A 55 -17.55 16.71 15.36
C ASP A 55 -16.59 16.23 14.25
N LEU A 56 -17.17 16.04 13.06
CA LEU A 56 -16.49 16.18 11.76
C LEU A 56 -16.94 17.49 11.12
N ALA A 57 -16.14 18.55 11.26
CA ALA A 57 -16.36 19.79 10.53
C ALA A 57 -15.05 20.45 10.05
N LYS A 58 -15.05 20.70 8.73
CA LYS A 58 -14.33 21.72 7.94
C LYS A 58 -12.80 21.72 7.89
N GLY A 59 -12.29 21.58 6.66
CA GLY A 59 -11.04 22.20 6.23
C GLY A 59 -11.27 22.93 4.90
N GLU A 60 -11.22 24.27 4.94
CA GLU A 60 -11.06 25.14 3.77
C GLU A 60 -9.56 25.46 3.66
N PHE A 61 -8.91 25.31 2.50
CA PHE A 61 -7.80 26.17 2.08
C PHE A 61 -7.48 26.06 0.57
N ASP A 62 -7.09 27.21 0.02
CA ASP A 62 -6.83 27.56 -1.37
C ASP A 62 -5.35 27.24 -1.75
N PHE A 63 -5.08 26.63 -2.91
CA PHE A 63 -3.75 26.07 -3.27
C PHE A 63 -3.28 26.38 -4.69
N LEU A 64 -1.95 26.55 -4.87
CA LEU A 64 -0.98 25.94 -5.84
C LEU A 64 0.47 26.35 -5.43
N PRO A 65 1.61 25.60 -5.60
CA PRO A 65 1.91 24.36 -6.35
C PRO A 65 2.60 23.21 -5.52
N CYS A 66 2.79 21.97 -5.97
CA CYS A 66 1.98 20.96 -6.68
C CYS A 66 2.88 19.76 -7.00
N LEU A 67 2.70 18.63 -6.30
CA LEU A 67 2.75 17.24 -6.81
C LEU A 67 2.82 16.21 -5.67
N PRO A 68 3.67 16.34 -4.63
CA PRO A 68 3.68 15.38 -3.52
C PRO A 68 2.45 15.45 -2.61
N MET A 69 1.83 16.64 -2.48
CA MET A 69 0.68 16.84 -1.58
C MET A 69 -0.65 16.30 -2.10
N PHE A 70 -0.89 16.30 -3.41
CA PHE A 70 -2.19 15.87 -3.94
C PHE A 70 -2.34 14.36 -3.90
N ALA A 71 -1.33 13.61 -4.35
CA ALA A 71 -1.38 12.15 -4.27
C ALA A 71 -1.41 11.66 -2.82
N GLN A 72 -0.62 12.26 -1.93
CA GLN A 72 -0.49 11.75 -0.56
C GLN A 72 -1.67 12.11 0.33
N ALA A 73 -2.14 13.37 0.32
CA ALA A 73 -3.32 13.75 1.10
C ALA A 73 -4.60 13.07 0.63
N ASP A 74 -4.77 12.91 -0.69
CA ASP A 74 -5.88 12.11 -1.21
C ASP A 74 -5.71 10.65 -0.80
N THR A 75 -4.51 10.08 -0.90
CA THR A 75 -4.25 8.70 -0.45
C THR A 75 -4.59 8.50 1.01
N ASP A 76 -4.16 9.39 1.90
CA ASP A 76 -4.45 9.33 3.33
C ASP A 76 -5.96 9.47 3.60
N ARG A 77 -6.64 10.36 2.87
CA ARG A 77 -8.10 10.51 2.95
C ARG A 77 -8.83 9.25 2.49
N TRP A 78 -8.42 8.66 1.36
CA TRP A 78 -9.00 7.42 0.85
C TRP A 78 -8.72 6.28 1.82
N LEU A 79 -7.50 6.19 2.35
CA LEU A 79 -7.09 5.20 3.33
C LEU A 79 -8.00 5.25 4.55
N GLU A 80 -8.15 6.40 5.19
CA GLU A 80 -9.02 6.56 6.37
C GLU A 80 -10.48 6.23 6.03
N ARG A 81 -10.98 6.70 4.88
CA ARG A 81 -12.38 6.48 4.47
C ARG A 81 -12.71 4.99 4.26
N TRP A 82 -11.82 4.26 3.60
CA TRP A 82 -12.07 2.88 3.19
C TRP A 82 -11.68 1.87 4.25
N THR A 83 -10.58 2.11 4.96
CA THR A 83 -10.15 1.23 6.05
C THR A 83 -10.95 1.52 7.32
N LYS A 84 -11.44 2.74 7.53
CA LYS A 84 -12.13 3.17 8.76
C LYS A 84 -11.33 2.83 10.02
N GLY A 85 -10.00 2.95 9.94
CA GLY A 85 -9.08 2.56 11.00
C GLY A 85 -8.90 1.04 11.18
N GLN A 86 -9.48 0.21 10.31
CA GLN A 86 -9.20 -1.22 10.30
C GLN A 86 -7.73 -1.46 9.94
N ARG A 87 -7.14 -2.45 10.61
CA ARG A 87 -5.75 -2.86 10.37
C ARG A 87 -5.59 -3.40 8.95
N HIS A 88 -4.54 -2.94 8.28
CA HIS A 88 -4.28 -3.32 6.90
C HIS A 88 -2.79 -3.23 6.56
N ILE A 89 -2.41 -3.96 5.54
CA ILE A 89 -1.17 -3.80 4.78
C ILE A 89 -1.45 -2.83 3.63
N LEU A 90 -0.54 -1.91 3.39
CA LEU A 90 -0.54 -0.92 2.33
C LEU A 90 0.47 -1.30 1.26
N CYS A 91 0.02 -1.30 0.00
CA CYS A 91 0.90 -1.33 -1.16
C CYS A 91 1.08 0.09 -1.69
N LYS A 92 2.30 0.64 -1.62
CA LYS A 92 2.58 2.02 -2.07
C LYS A 92 2.96 2.10 -3.54
N VAL A 93 3.76 1.15 -4.01
CA VAL A 93 4.26 1.13 -5.38
C VAL A 93 4.01 -0.25 -5.94
N PHE A 94 3.46 -0.30 -7.15
CA PHE A 94 3.24 -1.53 -7.89
C PHE A 94 3.36 -1.25 -9.38
N PHE A 95 4.38 -1.78 -10.04
CA PHE A 95 4.53 -1.63 -11.47
C PHE A 95 5.17 -2.83 -12.14
N THR A 96 4.93 -2.94 -13.44
CA THR A 96 5.57 -3.90 -14.32
C THR A 96 6.00 -3.16 -15.57
N GLU A 97 7.25 -3.35 -15.96
CA GLU A 97 7.82 -2.77 -17.18
C GLU A 97 6.95 -3.16 -18.40
N PRO A 98 6.58 -2.22 -19.29
CA PRO A 98 5.64 -2.46 -20.38
C PRO A 98 5.94 -3.66 -21.29
N THR A 99 7.20 -3.85 -21.72
CA THR A 99 7.61 -4.98 -22.57
C THR A 99 7.53 -6.33 -21.86
N PHE A 100 7.60 -6.35 -20.53
CA PHE A 100 7.43 -7.55 -19.70
C PHE A 100 6.01 -7.73 -19.15
N GLN A 101 5.06 -6.84 -19.44
CA GLN A 101 3.65 -7.02 -19.02
C GLN A 101 3.03 -8.28 -19.62
N ARG A 102 1.94 -8.76 -18.99
CA ARG A 102 1.18 -9.96 -19.40
C ARG A 102 1.98 -11.28 -19.35
N ARG A 103 3.14 -11.29 -18.70
CA ARG A 103 3.99 -12.50 -18.47
C ARG A 103 3.89 -13.08 -17.05
N GLY A 104 2.85 -12.72 -16.30
CA GLY A 104 2.58 -13.30 -14.98
C GLY A 104 3.23 -12.60 -13.78
N MET A 105 4.22 -11.73 -13.97
CA MET A 105 4.94 -11.11 -12.84
C MET A 105 4.06 -10.26 -11.91
N GLY A 106 3.10 -9.52 -12.46
CA GLY A 106 2.11 -8.81 -11.65
C GLY A 106 1.28 -9.78 -10.79
N ASN A 107 0.94 -10.96 -11.30
CA ASN A 107 0.25 -11.97 -10.47
C ASN A 107 1.17 -12.43 -9.33
N ALA A 108 2.43 -12.73 -9.63
CA ALA A 108 3.39 -13.18 -8.61
C ALA A 108 3.58 -12.14 -7.49
N LEU A 109 3.63 -10.85 -7.82
CA LEU A 109 3.74 -9.78 -6.83
C LEU A 109 2.48 -9.62 -5.98
N VAL A 110 1.28 -9.74 -6.56
CA VAL A 110 0.02 -9.71 -5.79
C VAL A 110 -0.11 -10.94 -4.90
N GLU A 111 0.19 -12.13 -5.42
CA GLU A 111 0.19 -13.37 -4.63
C GLU A 111 1.15 -13.31 -3.45
N TYR A 112 2.30 -12.67 -3.61
CA TYR A 112 3.22 -12.41 -2.51
C TYR A 112 2.56 -11.54 -1.43
N GLY A 113 1.93 -10.44 -1.83
CA GLY A 113 1.19 -9.55 -0.93
C GLY A 113 0.07 -10.27 -0.17
N ASN A 114 -0.74 -11.07 -0.88
CA ASN A 114 -1.81 -11.87 -0.27
C ASN A 114 -1.27 -12.86 0.76
N LYS A 115 -0.21 -13.63 0.43
CA LYS A 115 0.42 -14.55 1.38
C LYS A 115 0.95 -13.84 2.62
N LEU A 116 1.50 -12.64 2.44
CA LEU A 116 1.98 -11.81 3.54
C LEU A 116 0.81 -11.36 4.45
N ALA A 117 -0.29 -10.92 3.86
CA ALA A 117 -1.51 -10.52 4.56
C ALA A 117 -2.17 -11.68 5.31
N ASP A 118 -2.30 -12.85 4.66
CA ASP A 118 -2.81 -14.08 5.25
C ASP A 118 -1.99 -14.50 6.47
N LYS A 119 -0.65 -14.46 6.35
CA LYS A 119 0.26 -14.79 7.45
C LYS A 119 0.08 -13.86 8.66
N LYS A 120 -0.25 -12.59 8.41
CA LYS A 120 -0.46 -11.58 9.46
C LYS A 120 -1.91 -11.48 9.93
N GLY A 121 -2.85 -12.13 9.26
CA GLY A 121 -4.28 -11.98 9.52
C GLY A 121 -4.78 -10.54 9.30
N LEU A 122 -4.19 -9.83 8.33
CA LEU A 122 -4.52 -8.45 8.00
C LEU A 122 -5.19 -8.35 6.63
N LEU A 123 -5.98 -7.30 6.44
CA LEU A 123 -6.50 -6.94 5.11
C LEU A 123 -5.41 -6.23 4.31
N ILE A 124 -5.57 -6.12 2.99
CA ILE A 124 -4.74 -5.27 2.16
C ILE A 124 -5.56 -4.07 1.69
N PHE A 125 -4.96 -2.90 1.78
CA PHE A 125 -5.43 -1.70 1.11
C PHE A 125 -4.43 -1.30 0.02
N MET A 126 -4.92 -1.08 -1.19
CA MET A 126 -4.12 -0.57 -2.29
C MET A 126 -4.99 0.23 -3.26
N GLN A 127 -4.36 1.18 -3.95
CA GLN A 127 -5.02 1.94 -5.00
C GLN A 127 -4.75 1.31 -6.36
N ALA A 128 -5.79 1.18 -7.17
CA ALA A 128 -5.71 0.59 -8.48
C ALA A 128 -5.68 1.65 -9.58
N SER A 129 -4.71 1.54 -10.49
CA SER A 129 -4.84 2.17 -11.80
C SER A 129 -5.86 1.38 -12.64
N PRO A 130 -6.43 1.97 -13.70
CA PRO A 130 -7.31 1.24 -14.62
C PRO A 130 -6.68 -0.04 -15.20
N PHE A 131 -5.34 -0.07 -15.35
CA PHE A 131 -4.60 -1.25 -15.83
C PHE A 131 -4.37 -2.30 -14.73
N GLY A 132 -4.18 -1.86 -13.48
CA GLY A 132 -4.00 -2.75 -12.33
C GLY A 132 -5.32 -3.33 -11.80
N PHE A 133 -6.43 -2.62 -11.97
CA PHE A 133 -7.74 -3.01 -11.44
C PHE A 133 -8.16 -4.44 -11.83
N PRO A 134 -8.13 -4.86 -13.11
CA PRO A 134 -8.49 -6.23 -13.49
C PRO A 134 -7.57 -7.30 -12.88
N LEU A 135 -6.30 -6.96 -12.64
CA LEU A 135 -5.36 -7.85 -11.97
C LEU A 135 -5.77 -8.03 -10.50
N TYR A 136 -6.04 -6.94 -9.78
CA TYR A 136 -6.37 -7.03 -8.36
C TYR A 136 -7.72 -7.71 -8.14
N THR A 137 -8.76 -7.41 -8.93
CA THR A 137 -10.05 -8.09 -8.83
C THR A 137 -9.93 -9.60 -9.02
N LYS A 138 -9.05 -10.06 -9.94
CA LYS A 138 -8.77 -11.49 -10.14
C LYS A 138 -8.19 -12.15 -8.87
N HIS A 139 -7.47 -11.40 -8.04
CA HIS A 139 -6.85 -11.86 -6.79
C HIS A 139 -7.72 -11.65 -5.54
N GLY A 140 -9.00 -11.27 -5.71
CA GLY A 140 -9.97 -11.18 -4.62
C GLY A 140 -10.02 -9.82 -3.90
N PHE A 141 -9.51 -8.77 -4.52
CA PHE A 141 -9.63 -7.39 -4.05
C PHE A 141 -10.97 -6.76 -4.44
#